data_AF-A0A7W9LMQ4-F1
#
_entry.id   AF-A0A7W9LMQ4-F1
#
_cell.length_a   1.000
_cell.length_b   1.000
_cell.length_c   1.000
_cell.angle_alpha   90.00
_cell.angle_beta   90.00
_cell.angle_gamma   90.00
#
_symmetry.space_group_name_H-M   'P 1'
#
loop_
_entity.id
_entity.type
_entity.pdbx_description
1 polymer ?
#
loop_
_entity_poly.entity_id
_entity_poly.type
_entity_poly.pdbx_seq_one_letter_code
_entity_poly.pdbx_strand_id
1 'polypeptide(L)'
;MSADSTSGTGTADDAGRTAAAGRAATRQGLLFEGMVGPVPEDVGYRGPTACSAAGITYRQLDYWARTGLVEPSIRSAAGSGSQRLYSFRDILVLKIVKRLLDTGVSLQQIRTAVTHLRDRGVEDLAGITLMSDGASVYECTSADEVVDLVQGGQGVFGIAVGRVWREIEATLVELPAEKPGEPPAEHPGDQLAARRRARAAGA
;
A
#
# COMPACT_ATOMS: atom_id res chain seq x y z
N MET A 1 39.25 -61.37 40.09
CA MET A 1 39.23 -61.33 38.61
C MET A 1 37.77 -61.39 38.22
N SER A 2 37.06 -60.44 37.63
CA SER A 2 37.21 -59.03 37.20
C SER A 2 35.74 -58.59 36.97
N ALA A 3 35.29 -57.40 37.38
CA ALA A 3 35.01 -56.23 36.50
C ALA A 3 34.39 -56.62 35.13
N ASP A 4 33.35 -55.99 34.58
CA ASP A 4 33.03 -54.57 34.56
C ASP A 4 31.64 -54.35 33.93
N SER A 5 31.22 -53.11 34.06
CA SER A 5 30.02 -52.37 33.71
C SER A 5 29.80 -52.16 32.20
N THR A 6 28.64 -51.54 31.92
CA THR A 6 28.41 -50.46 30.93
C THR A 6 27.67 -50.77 29.62
N SER A 7 26.62 -49.96 29.46
CA SER A 7 25.83 -49.61 28.29
C SER A 7 26.62 -48.99 27.12
N GLY A 8 26.05 -49.10 25.92
CA GLY A 8 26.30 -48.24 24.76
C GLY A 8 26.20 -49.03 23.45
N THR A 9 25.87 -48.52 22.26
CA THR A 9 25.34 -47.25 21.73
C THR A 9 25.12 -47.52 20.22
N GLY A 10 24.10 -46.95 19.58
CA GLY A 10 24.03 -46.77 18.11
C GLY A 10 23.51 -47.96 17.29
N THR A 11 22.85 -47.83 16.14
CA THR A 11 22.61 -46.70 15.22
C THR A 11 21.66 -47.19 14.12
N ALA A 12 20.79 -46.30 13.63
CA ALA A 12 20.26 -46.19 12.25
C ALA A 12 19.48 -47.42 11.68
N ASP A 13 18.55 -47.34 10.74
CA ASP A 13 18.12 -46.31 9.81
C ASP A 13 16.81 -46.80 9.15
N ASP A 14 16.22 -45.93 8.34
CA ASP A 14 15.31 -46.23 7.22
C ASP A 14 13.80 -46.31 7.51
N ALA A 15 13.24 -45.12 7.72
CA ALA A 15 11.85 -44.81 7.41
C ALA A 15 11.69 -44.62 5.89
N GLY A 16 11.26 -45.69 5.21
CA GLY A 16 10.99 -45.70 3.77
C GLY A 16 9.57 -46.14 3.40
N ARG A 17 8.77 -45.16 2.95
CA ARG A 17 7.69 -45.23 1.94
C ARG A 17 6.33 -45.82 2.32
N THR A 18 5.29 -44.99 2.12
CA THR A 18 4.19 -45.09 1.13
C THR A 18 2.97 -44.29 1.65
N ALA A 19 2.13 -43.60 0.90
CA ALA A 19 2.01 -43.31 -0.52
C ALA A 19 1.10 -42.08 -0.68
N ALA A 20 1.29 -41.36 -1.77
CA ALA A 20 0.39 -40.33 -2.26
C ALA A 20 -0.98 -40.90 -2.66
N ALA A 21 -2.05 -40.14 -2.43
CA ALA A 21 -2.93 -39.60 -3.47
C ALA A 21 -4.33 -39.29 -2.93
N GLY A 22 -4.81 -38.09 -3.27
CA GLY A 22 -6.23 -37.86 -3.53
C GLY A 22 -6.98 -36.97 -2.54
N ARG A 23 -6.98 -35.66 -2.82
CA ARG A 23 -8.23 -34.95 -3.17
C ARG A 23 -7.89 -33.57 -3.72
N ALA A 24 -7.84 -33.54 -5.06
CA ALA A 24 -8.06 -32.34 -5.84
C ALA A 24 -9.45 -31.80 -5.49
N ALA A 25 -9.49 -30.75 -4.67
CA ALA A 25 -10.69 -29.97 -4.41
C ALA A 25 -10.42 -28.54 -4.87
N THR A 26 -11.02 -28.20 -6.01
CA THR A 26 -11.34 -26.84 -6.46
C THR A 26 -10.18 -25.83 -6.47
N ARG A 27 -9.24 -26.05 -7.39
CA ARG A 27 -8.37 -24.99 -7.93
C ARG A 27 -9.17 -24.13 -8.91
N GLN A 28 -10.21 -23.45 -8.40
CA GLN A 28 -10.99 -22.48 -9.15
C GLN A 28 -11.39 -21.34 -8.21
N GLY A 29 -10.35 -20.69 -7.68
CA GLY A 29 -10.43 -19.47 -6.85
C GLY A 29 -9.14 -18.65 -6.81
N LEU A 30 -8.07 -19.09 -7.49
CA LEU A 30 -6.72 -18.51 -7.41
C LEU A 30 -6.32 -17.67 -8.65
N LEU A 31 -7.25 -17.32 -9.53
CA LEU A 31 -6.91 -16.68 -10.81
C LEU A 31 -6.60 -15.17 -10.72
N PHE A 32 -6.68 -14.57 -9.52
CA PHE A 32 -6.37 -13.16 -9.29
C PHE A 32 -5.37 -12.93 -8.14
N GLU A 33 -4.70 -13.98 -7.67
CA GLU A 33 -3.75 -13.86 -6.56
C GLU A 33 -2.36 -13.55 -7.13
N GLY A 34 -2.05 -12.25 -7.22
CA GLY A 34 -0.67 -11.77 -7.41
C GLY A 34 -0.42 -10.86 -8.60
N MET A 35 -1.36 -10.68 -9.52
CA MET A 35 -1.16 -9.73 -10.62
C MET A 35 -1.82 -8.39 -10.26
N VAL A 36 -1.02 -7.49 -9.69
CA VAL A 36 -1.35 -6.06 -9.71
C VAL A 36 -1.38 -5.65 -11.19
N GLY A 37 -2.52 -5.16 -11.68
CA GLY A 37 -2.64 -4.68 -13.05
C GLY A 37 -1.66 -3.53 -13.33
N PRO A 38 -1.28 -3.29 -14.60
CA PRO A 38 -0.39 -2.19 -14.93
C PRO A 38 -1.01 -0.87 -14.45
N VAL A 39 -0.29 -0.17 -13.59
CA VAL A 39 -0.70 1.15 -13.10
C VAL A 39 -0.59 2.12 -14.26
N PRO A 40 -1.64 2.89 -14.56
CA PRO A 40 -1.50 3.98 -15.51
C PRO A 40 -0.57 5.05 -14.91
N GLU A 41 0.69 5.09 -15.33
CA GLU A 41 1.68 6.07 -14.87
C GLU A 41 1.37 7.49 -15.36
N ASP A 42 0.53 7.61 -16.39
CA ASP A 42 0.10 8.87 -17.02
C ASP A 42 -1.24 9.39 -16.49
N VAL A 43 -1.85 8.72 -15.49
CA VAL A 43 -3.15 9.13 -14.95
C VAL A 43 -2.99 9.86 -13.62
N GLY A 44 -3.61 11.03 -13.54
CA GLY A 44 -3.64 11.92 -12.39
C GLY A 44 -5.03 12.07 -11.79
N TYR A 45 -5.09 12.08 -10.47
CA TYR A 45 -6.30 12.26 -9.69
C TYR A 45 -6.25 13.60 -8.94
N ARG A 46 -7.37 14.31 -8.93
CA ARG A 46 -7.48 15.59 -8.22
C ARG A 46 -7.51 15.40 -6.71
N GLY A 47 -7.23 16.49 -6.00
CA GLY A 47 -7.31 16.52 -4.53
C GLY A 47 -8.58 15.90 -3.93
N PRO A 48 -9.80 16.23 -4.40
CA PRO A 48 -11.02 15.60 -3.88
C PRO A 48 -11.07 14.09 -4.09
N THR A 49 -10.71 13.61 -5.28
CA THR A 49 -10.65 12.18 -5.62
C THR A 49 -9.61 11.46 -4.76
N ALA A 50 -8.40 12.03 -4.63
CA ALA A 50 -7.34 11.51 -3.79
C ALA A 50 -7.75 11.46 -2.30
N CYS A 51 -8.41 12.50 -1.79
CA CYS A 51 -8.94 12.54 -0.43
C CYS A 51 -9.96 11.43 -0.18
N SER A 52 -10.90 11.26 -1.11
CA SER A 52 -11.95 10.24 -1.02
C SER A 52 -11.35 8.82 -1.04
N ALA A 53 -10.46 8.52 -2.00
CA ALA A 53 -9.84 7.21 -2.13
C ALA A 53 -8.89 6.86 -0.96
N ALA A 54 -8.15 7.83 -0.44
CA ALA A 54 -7.26 7.63 0.71
C ALA A 54 -7.96 7.71 2.07
N GLY A 55 -9.21 8.18 2.14
CA GLY A 55 -9.93 8.38 3.40
C GLY A 55 -9.34 9.50 4.27
N ILE A 56 -8.88 10.59 3.64
CA ILE A 56 -8.26 11.73 4.32
C ILE A 56 -9.01 13.03 4.03
N THR A 57 -8.82 14.01 4.90
CA THR A 57 -9.36 15.36 4.68
C THR A 57 -8.46 16.16 3.72
N TYR A 58 -9.06 17.17 3.07
CA TYR A 58 -8.29 18.09 2.22
C TYR A 58 -7.17 18.82 2.99
N ARG A 59 -7.37 19.11 4.28
CA ARG A 59 -6.34 19.73 5.12
C ARG A 59 -5.15 18.81 5.36
N GLN A 60 -5.40 17.51 5.58
CA GLN A 60 -4.33 16.52 5.72
C GLN A 60 -3.55 16.41 4.42
N LEU A 61 -4.25 16.32 3.28
CA LEU A 61 -3.62 16.30 1.96
C LEU A 61 -2.73 17.53 1.73
N ASP A 62 -3.26 18.73 1.97
CA ASP A 62 -2.49 19.97 1.77
C ASP A 62 -1.30 20.06 2.73
N TYR A 63 -1.49 19.72 4.01
CA TYR A 63 -0.42 19.74 5.00
C TYR A 63 0.71 18.76 4.62
N TRP A 64 0.39 17.53 4.21
CA TRP A 64 1.38 16.53 3.82
C TRP A 64 2.11 16.90 2.52
N ALA A 65 1.42 17.49 1.54
CA ALA A 65 2.06 18.01 0.34
C ALA A 65 3.00 19.18 0.66
N ARG A 66 2.57 20.09 1.54
CA ARG A 66 3.35 21.29 1.88
C ARG A 66 4.54 21.00 2.81
N THR A 67 4.52 19.88 3.52
CA THR A 67 5.62 19.41 4.38
C THR A 67 6.48 18.32 3.73
N GLY A 68 6.26 18.04 2.44
CA GLY A 68 6.98 17.04 1.67
C GLY A 68 6.84 15.61 2.21
N LEU A 69 5.77 15.32 2.96
CA LEU A 69 5.49 13.94 3.36
C LEU A 69 4.95 13.17 2.15
N VAL A 70 3.97 13.72 1.44
CA VAL A 70 3.45 13.17 0.18
C VAL A 70 3.14 14.30 -0.79
N GLU A 71 3.91 14.37 -1.88
CA GLU A 71 3.77 15.38 -2.94
C GLU A 71 3.08 14.77 -4.17
N PRO A 72 2.35 15.57 -4.95
CA PRO A 72 1.76 15.10 -6.22
C PRO A 72 2.86 14.77 -7.24
N SER A 73 2.89 13.53 -7.74
CA SER A 73 3.91 13.08 -8.69
C SER A 73 3.57 13.37 -10.15
N ILE A 74 2.29 13.51 -10.51
CA ILE A 74 1.85 13.72 -11.89
C ILE A 74 1.91 15.20 -12.28
N ARG A 75 1.41 16.07 -11.39
CA ARG A 75 1.46 17.52 -11.61
C ARG A 75 1.53 18.25 -10.28
N SER A 76 2.64 18.93 -10.06
CA SER A 76 2.78 19.91 -9.00
C SER A 76 1.97 21.17 -9.29
N ALA A 77 1.61 21.91 -8.24
CA ALA A 77 1.00 23.22 -8.42
C ALA A 77 2.07 24.21 -8.93
N ALA A 78 1.88 24.76 -10.14
CA ALA A 78 2.67 25.85 -10.71
C ALA A 78 1.76 27.08 -10.90
N GLY A 79 1.82 28.03 -9.95
CA GLY A 79 1.08 29.29 -10.02
C GLY A 79 -0.43 29.20 -9.71
N SER A 80 -1.10 30.35 -9.81
CA SER A 80 -2.54 30.49 -9.52
C SER A 80 -3.38 29.74 -10.56
N GLY A 81 -4.22 28.81 -10.10
CA GLY A 81 -5.15 28.06 -10.96
C GLY A 81 -4.66 26.69 -11.43
N SER A 82 -3.37 26.36 -11.24
CA SER A 82 -2.86 25.01 -11.48
C SER A 82 -3.40 24.03 -10.43
N GLN A 83 -3.81 22.85 -10.88
CA GLN A 83 -4.34 21.81 -10.01
C GLN A 83 -3.29 20.72 -9.81
N ARG A 84 -3.13 20.32 -8.56
CA ARG A 84 -2.30 19.17 -8.19
C ARG A 84 -2.97 17.90 -8.71
N LEU A 85 -2.19 17.08 -9.40
CA LEU A 85 -2.61 15.75 -9.82
C LEU A 85 -1.74 14.72 -9.12
N TYR A 86 -2.39 13.81 -8.42
CA TYR A 86 -1.78 12.72 -7.66
C TYR A 86 -1.84 11.44 -8.50
N SER A 87 -0.77 10.68 -8.55
CA SER A 87 -0.79 9.35 -9.17
C SER A 87 -1.56 8.35 -8.28
N PHE A 88 -1.86 7.17 -8.83
CA PHE A 88 -2.34 6.05 -8.03
C PHE A 88 -1.40 5.76 -6.84
N ARG A 89 -0.09 5.80 -7.11
CA ARG A 89 0.95 5.54 -6.11
C ARG A 89 0.93 6.56 -4.99
N ASP A 90 0.73 7.84 -5.31
CA ASP A 90 0.58 8.88 -4.30
C ASP A 90 -0.60 8.57 -3.38
N ILE A 91 -1.75 8.17 -3.94
CA ILE A 91 -2.95 7.81 -3.18
C ILE A 91 -2.70 6.59 -2.27
N LEU A 92 -1.97 5.59 -2.77
CA LEU A 92 -1.54 4.44 -1.96
C LEU A 92 -0.72 4.88 -0.74
N VAL A 93 0.30 5.72 -0.98
CA VAL A 93 1.14 6.25 0.09
C VAL A 93 0.32 7.10 1.07
N LEU A 94 -0.59 7.95 0.58
CA LEU A 94 -1.50 8.74 1.43
C LEU A 94 -2.33 7.86 2.36
N LYS A 95 -2.89 6.76 1.85
CA LYS A 95 -3.72 5.83 2.63
C LYS A 95 -2.89 5.05 3.65
N ILE A 96 -1.66 4.65 3.31
CA ILE A 96 -0.73 3.99 4.23
C ILE A 96 -0.31 4.94 5.36
N VAL A 97 0.07 6.19 5.02
CA VAL A 97 0.39 7.23 6.00
C VAL A 97 -0.76 7.45 6.97
N LYS A 98 -2.00 7.53 6.46
CA LYS A 98 -3.20 7.66 7.30
C LYS A 98 -3.35 6.49 8.26
N ARG A 99 -3.24 5.25 7.78
CA ARG A 99 -3.37 4.05 8.62
C ARG A 99 -2.30 3.98 9.71
N LEU A 100 -1.04 4.32 9.40
CA LEU A 100 0.05 4.35 10.39
C LEU A 100 -0.18 5.45 11.45
N LEU A 101 -0.64 6.64 11.04
CA LEU A 101 -0.98 7.72 11.98
C LEU A 101 -2.14 7.33 12.91
N ASP A 102 -3.16 6.65 12.39
CA ASP A 102 -4.32 6.22 13.17
C ASP A 102 -3.97 5.22 14.27
N THR A 103 -2.90 4.45 14.08
CA THR A 103 -2.37 3.52 15.08
C THR A 103 -1.35 4.15 16.02
N GLY A 104 -1.10 5.45 15.92
CA GLY A 104 -0.21 6.20 16.82
C GLY A 104 1.27 6.13 16.45
N VAL A 105 1.62 5.68 15.25
CA VAL A 105 3.02 5.71 14.76
C VAL A 105 3.44 7.17 14.56
N SER A 106 4.64 7.52 15.01
CA SER A 106 5.13 8.89 14.91
C SER A 106 5.39 9.30 13.46
N LEU A 107 5.20 10.59 13.17
CA LEU A 107 5.44 11.15 11.84
C LEU A 107 6.87 10.89 11.32
N GLN A 108 7.85 10.83 12.23
CA GLN A 108 9.24 10.56 11.88
C GLN A 108 9.43 9.13 11.36
N GLN A 109 8.91 8.12 12.06
CA GLN A 109 8.98 6.72 11.60
C GLN A 109 8.22 6.53 10.27
N ILE A 110 7.06 7.19 10.14
CA ILE A 110 6.28 7.15 8.90
C ILE A 110 7.09 7.71 7.74
N ARG A 111 7.81 8.82 7.92
CA ARG A 111 8.64 9.40 6.86
C ARG A 111 9.73 8.44 6.38
N THR A 112 10.36 7.71 7.31
CA THR A 112 11.36 6.69 6.97
C THR A 112 10.71 5.56 6.16
N ALA A 113 9.60 4.98 6.66
CA ALA A 113 8.91 3.88 5.99
C ALA A 113 8.39 4.25 4.59
N VAL A 114 7.83 5.46 4.43
CA VAL A 114 7.34 5.96 3.14
C VAL A 114 8.48 6.13 2.13
N THR A 115 9.65 6.58 2.57
CA THR A 115 10.82 6.68 1.68
C THR A 115 11.19 5.30 1.13
N HIS A 116 11.23 4.27 1.98
CA HIS A 116 11.53 2.91 1.54
C HIS A 116 10.50 2.36 0.55
N LEU A 117 9.21 2.62 0.77
CA LEU A 117 8.16 2.26 -0.20
C LEU A 117 8.32 2.99 -1.53
N ARG A 118 8.84 4.22 -1.51
CA ARG A 118 9.04 5.04 -2.70
C ARG A 118 10.19 4.58 -3.59
N ASP A 119 11.16 3.88 -3.04
CA ASP A 119 12.31 3.38 -3.80
C ASP A 119 12.01 2.05 -4.50
N ARG A 120 10.87 1.40 -4.19
CA ARG A 120 10.45 0.13 -4.79
C ARG A 120 9.52 0.30 -5.99
N GLY A 121 9.65 -0.59 -6.97
CA GLY A 121 8.74 -0.72 -8.11
C GLY A 121 7.33 -1.12 -7.67
N VAL A 122 6.33 -0.85 -8.51
CA VAL A 122 4.92 -1.06 -8.14
C VAL A 122 4.59 -2.55 -8.01
N GLU A 123 5.18 -3.38 -8.86
CA GLU A 123 5.00 -4.82 -8.91
C GLU A 123 5.45 -5.51 -7.61
N ASP A 124 6.42 -4.91 -6.91
CA ASP A 124 6.99 -5.43 -5.66
C ASP A 124 6.09 -5.11 -4.44
N LEU A 125 5.19 -4.12 -4.56
CA LEU A 125 4.33 -3.68 -3.45
C LEU A 125 3.23 -4.69 -3.07
N ALA A 126 2.90 -5.63 -3.96
CA ALA A 126 1.83 -6.59 -3.74
C ALA A 126 2.10 -7.58 -2.61
N GLY A 127 3.38 -7.97 -2.44
CA GLY A 127 3.82 -8.94 -1.43
C GLY A 127 4.20 -8.31 -0.09
N ILE A 128 4.24 -6.98 -0.01
CA ILE A 128 4.74 -6.27 1.17
C ILE A 128 3.66 -6.15 2.24
N THR A 129 4.05 -6.47 3.48
CA THR A 129 3.29 -6.17 4.69
C THR A 129 4.12 -5.25 5.57
N LEU A 130 3.62 -4.04 5.82
CA LEU A 130 4.24 -3.13 6.77
C LEU A 130 3.80 -3.51 8.18
N MET A 131 4.75 -3.75 9.07
CA MET A 131 4.49 -4.12 10.46
C MET A 131 4.99 -3.02 11.38
N SER A 132 4.21 -2.66 12.40
CA SER A 132 4.57 -1.60 13.34
C SER A 132 4.26 -1.98 14.77
N ASP A 133 5.21 -1.78 15.67
CA ASP A 133 5.04 -1.87 17.13
C ASP A 133 4.79 -0.48 17.77
N GLY A 134 4.68 0.57 16.94
CA GLY A 134 4.52 1.97 17.36
C GLY A 134 5.85 2.69 17.60
N ALA A 135 6.95 1.96 17.79
CA ALA A 135 8.31 2.46 17.95
C ALA A 135 9.15 2.32 16.66
N SER A 136 8.76 1.44 15.76
CA SER A 136 9.42 1.19 14.48
C SER A 136 8.43 0.64 13.46
N VAL A 137 8.75 0.81 12.18
CA VAL A 137 8.00 0.24 11.06
C VAL A 137 8.94 -0.66 10.28
N TYR A 138 8.55 -1.91 10.13
CA TYR A 138 9.27 -2.96 9.43
C TYR A 138 8.54 -3.29 8.14
N GLU A 139 9.31 -3.69 7.14
CA GLU A 139 8.79 -4.19 5.89
C GLU A 139 8.99 -5.70 5.86
N CYS A 140 7.90 -6.46 5.81
CA CYS A 140 7.94 -7.90 5.72
C CYS A 140 7.51 -8.33 4.31
N THR A 141 8.31 -9.21 3.70
CA THR A 141 8.02 -9.75 2.36
C THR A 141 7.60 -11.23 2.39
N SER A 142 7.67 -11.85 3.57
CA SER A 142 7.29 -13.24 3.80
C SER A 142 6.46 -13.40 5.09
N ALA A 143 5.69 -14.48 5.17
CA ALA A 143 4.92 -14.80 6.37
C ALA A 143 5.81 -15.14 7.57
N ASP A 144 6.98 -15.73 7.33
CA ASP A 144 7.94 -16.10 8.39
C ASP A 144 8.51 -14.85 9.07
N GLU A 145 8.88 -13.82 8.31
CA GLU A 145 9.31 -12.53 8.87
C GLU A 145 8.24 -11.88 9.76
N VAL A 146 6.96 -12.01 9.37
CA VAL A 146 5.84 -11.52 10.18
C VAL A 146 5.73 -12.31 11.48
N VAL A 147 5.86 -13.64 11.41
CA VAL A 147 5.79 -14.52 12.60
C VAL A 147 6.94 -14.22 13.55
N ASP A 148 8.17 -14.09 13.05
CA ASP A 148 9.36 -13.81 13.86
C ASP A 148 9.21 -12.51 14.66
N LEU A 149 8.62 -11.48 14.05
CA LEU A 149 8.37 -10.20 14.73
C LEU A 149 7.34 -10.33 15.87
N VAL A 150 6.32 -11.18 15.71
CA VAL A 150 5.25 -11.39 16.71
C VAL A 150 5.72 -12.30 17.86
N GLN A 151 6.62 -13.25 17.59
CA GLN A 151 7.09 -14.21 18.59
C GLN A 151 7.78 -13.57 19.80
N GLY A 152 8.26 -12.32 19.68
CA GLY A 152 8.78 -11.53 20.80
C GLY A 152 7.75 -11.13 21.86
N GLY A 153 6.47 -11.47 21.70
CA GLY A 153 5.40 -11.13 22.65
C GLY A 153 4.96 -9.67 22.60
N GLN A 154 5.39 -8.93 21.57
CA GLN A 154 5.04 -7.53 21.34
C GLN A 154 3.75 -7.43 20.50
N GLY A 155 2.88 -6.49 20.86
CA GLY A 155 1.71 -6.16 20.06
C GLY A 155 2.13 -5.41 18.80
N VAL A 156 1.86 -5.98 17.62
CA VAL A 156 2.19 -5.38 16.33
C VAL A 156 0.95 -5.17 15.49
N PHE A 157 0.96 -4.10 14.71
CA PHE A 157 -0.06 -3.76 13.74
C PHE A 157 0.48 -3.96 12.32
N GLY A 158 -0.24 -4.72 11.51
CA GLY A 158 0.13 -5.04 10.13
C GLY A 158 -0.74 -4.33 9.10
N ILE A 159 -0.12 -3.76 8.07
CA ILE A 159 -0.76 -3.23 6.86
C ILE A 159 -0.25 -4.03 5.65
N ALA A 160 -1.07 -4.96 5.15
CA ALA A 160 -0.82 -5.62 3.88
C ALA A 160 -0.98 -4.62 2.72
N VAL A 161 0.12 -4.18 2.11
CA VAL A 161 0.14 -3.14 1.08
C VAL A 161 -0.67 -3.57 -0.14
N GLY A 162 -0.53 -4.83 -0.58
CA GLY A 162 -1.32 -5.40 -1.67
C GLY A 162 -2.84 -5.45 -1.42
N ARG A 163 -3.29 -5.41 -0.15
CA ARG A 163 -4.71 -5.26 0.16
C ARG A 163 -5.16 -3.81 0.03
N VAL A 164 -4.37 -2.86 0.55
CA VAL A 164 -4.64 -1.42 0.42
C VAL A 164 -4.68 -1.00 -1.05
N TRP A 165 -3.78 -1.58 -1.86
CA TRP A 165 -3.77 -1.44 -3.31
C TRP A 165 -5.14 -1.73 -3.93
N ARG A 166 -5.64 -2.95 -3.74
CA ARG A 166 -6.92 -3.40 -4.32
C ARG A 166 -8.10 -2.60 -3.82
N GLU A 167 -8.08 -2.14 -2.57
CA GLU A 167 -9.11 -1.24 -2.06
C GLU A 167 -9.14 0.10 -2.81
N ILE A 168 -7.97 0.67 -3.11
CA ILE A 168 -7.86 1.93 -3.85
C ILE A 168 -8.26 1.73 -5.30
N GLU A 169 -7.80 0.66 -5.94
CA GLU A 169 -8.20 0.29 -7.30
C GLU A 169 -9.72 0.19 -7.41
N ALA A 170 -10.37 -0.55 -6.52
CA ALA A 170 -11.83 -0.64 -6.47
C ALA A 170 -12.51 0.73 -6.32
N THR A 171 -11.94 1.63 -5.50
CA THR A 171 -12.51 2.97 -5.29
C THR A 171 -12.32 3.87 -6.52
N LEU A 172 -11.17 3.77 -7.20
CA LEU A 172 -10.82 4.63 -8.31
C LEU A 172 -11.44 4.19 -9.64
N VAL A 173 -11.80 2.91 -9.79
CA VAL A 173 -12.55 2.41 -10.96
C VAL A 173 -13.87 3.18 -11.15
N GLU A 174 -14.49 3.63 -10.06
CA GLU A 174 -15.76 4.37 -10.09
C GLU A 174 -15.60 5.90 -10.18
N LEU A 175 -14.36 6.41 -10.15
CA LEU A 175 -14.09 7.85 -10.01
C LEU A 175 -13.42 8.44 -11.26
N PRO A 176 -13.69 9.71 -11.59
CA PRO A 176 -13.14 10.29 -12.81
C PRO A 176 -11.64 10.54 -12.64
N ALA A 177 -10.87 10.13 -13.65
CA ALA A 177 -9.42 10.26 -13.71
C ALA A 177 -9.01 11.23 -14.83
N GLU A 178 -7.86 11.90 -14.70
CA GLU A 178 -7.39 12.89 -15.68
C GLU A 178 -6.04 12.53 -16.26
N LYS A 179 -5.88 12.71 -17.57
CA LYS A 179 -4.58 12.62 -18.21
C LYS A 179 -3.94 14.01 -18.33
N PRO A 180 -2.64 14.17 -18.02
CA PRO A 180 -1.95 15.43 -18.24
C PRO A 180 -1.99 15.85 -19.72
N GLY A 181 -2.67 16.96 -20.02
CA GLY A 181 -2.71 17.55 -21.36
C GLY A 181 -4.09 17.51 -22.02
N GLU A 182 -5.02 16.74 -21.47
CA GLU A 182 -6.42 16.76 -21.88
C GLU A 182 -7.20 17.87 -21.14
N PRO A 183 -8.26 18.43 -21.76
CA PRO A 183 -9.12 19.39 -21.08
C PRO A 183 -9.74 18.75 -19.81
N PRO A 184 -9.83 19.50 -18.69
CA PRO A 184 -10.40 19.01 -17.43
C PRO A 184 -11.75 18.32 -17.63
N ALA A 185 -11.90 17.10 -17.11
CA ALA A 185 -13.19 16.43 -17.07
C ALA A 185 -14.14 17.19 -16.10
N GLU A 186 -15.45 17.19 -16.38
CA GLU A 186 -16.41 17.79 -15.46
C GLU A 186 -16.60 16.91 -14.21
N HIS A 187 -16.20 17.43 -13.05
CA HIS A 187 -16.28 16.71 -11.78
C HIS A 187 -17.49 17.13 -10.93
N PRO A 188 -18.30 16.18 -10.42
CA PRO A 188 -19.33 16.45 -9.41
C PRO A 188 -18.69 16.95 -8.12
N GLY A 189 -18.62 18.27 -7.95
CA GLY A 189 -17.94 18.92 -6.81
C GLY A 189 -17.11 20.13 -7.21
N ASP A 190 -16.78 20.30 -8.49
CA ASP A 190 -16.05 21.48 -9.00
C ASP A 190 -16.98 22.65 -9.29
N GLN A 191 -17.83 23.00 -8.30
CA GLN A 191 -18.74 24.14 -8.40
C GLN A 191 -17.96 25.46 -8.60
N LEU A 192 -16.70 25.53 -8.17
CA LEU A 192 -15.86 26.71 -8.34
C LEU A 192 -15.40 26.87 -9.79
N ALA A 193 -14.93 25.81 -10.47
CA ALA A 193 -14.59 25.89 -11.89
C ALA A 193 -15.84 26.08 -12.76
N ALA A 194 -16.96 25.45 -12.42
CA ALA A 194 -18.25 25.68 -13.09
C ALA A 194 -18.67 27.16 -12.99
N ARG A 195 -18.60 27.76 -11.78
CA ARG A 195 -18.88 29.19 -11.57
C ARG A 195 -17.91 30.11 -12.31
N ARG A 196 -16.65 29.73 -12.46
CA ARG A 196 -15.65 30.49 -13.22
C ARG A 196 -15.94 30.45 -14.73
N ARG A 197 -16.26 29.29 -15.29
CA ARG A 197 -16.65 29.15 -16.70
C ARG A 197 -17.92 29.95 -17.03
N ALA A 198 -18.93 29.91 -16.14
CA ALA A 198 -20.15 30.69 -16.31
C ALA A 198 -19.91 32.21 -16.31
N ARG A 199 -18.91 32.71 -15.57
CA ARG A 199 -18.53 34.14 -15.60
C ARG A 199 -17.72 34.51 -16.85
N ALA A 200 -16.92 33.60 -17.38
CA ALA A 200 -16.11 33.85 -18.57
C ALA A 200 -16.92 33.77 -19.88
N ALA A 201 -18.02 33.01 -19.92
CA ALA A 201 -18.90 32.90 -21.09
C ALA A 201 -19.98 33.99 -21.18
N GLY A 202 -20.10 34.85 -20.16
CA GLY A 202 -21.05 35.96 -20.08
C GLY A 202 -20.44 37.35 -20.26
N ALA A 203 -19.18 37.43 -20.71
CA ALA A 203 -18.44 38.64 -21.05
C ALA A 203 -18.09 38.62 -22.54
#